data_AF-A0A5S9MMH6-F1
#
_entry.id   AF-A0A5S9MMH6-F1
#
_cell.length_a   1.000
_cell.length_b   1.000
_cell.length_c   1.000
_cell.angle_alpha   90.00
_cell.angle_beta   90.00
_cell.angle_gamma   90.00
#
_symmetry.space_group_name_H-M   'P 1'
#
loop_
_entity.id
_entity.type
_entity.pdbx_description
1 polymer ?
#
loop_
_entity_poly.entity_id
_entity_poly.type
_entity_poly.pdbx_seq_one_letter_code
_entity_poly.pdbx_strand_id
1 'polypeptide(L)'
;MHVCGWSRSELLARFHDALPEEQDHLFSKFVTQHKAGVPVQHLTGVEFFYGRPFEVNKHVLIPRPETEEVVLAALHLVGDVFPPDQPLKAVDVGTGSGAIAITLALEKKITICHSD
;
A
#
# COMPACT_ATOMS: atom_id res chain seq x y z
N MET A 1 -16.85 1.34 5.07
CA MET A 1 -15.77 0.46 5.62
C MET A 1 -14.73 1.29 6.34
N HIS A 2 -13.85 2.05 5.66
CA HIS A 2 -12.79 2.83 6.33
C HIS A 2 -13.29 3.77 7.44
N VAL A 3 -14.25 4.65 7.13
CA VAL A 3 -14.81 5.63 8.10
C VAL A 3 -15.46 4.97 9.33
N CYS A 4 -16.17 3.85 9.13
CA CYS A 4 -16.90 3.17 10.21
C CYS A 4 -16.08 2.08 10.91
N GLY A 5 -14.91 1.73 10.38
CA GLY A 5 -14.12 0.56 10.81
C GLY A 5 -14.78 -0.80 10.55
N TRP A 6 -15.86 -0.86 9.76
CA TRP A 6 -16.61 -2.09 9.51
C TRP A 6 -15.96 -2.94 8.43
N SER A 7 -15.96 -4.26 8.66
CA SER A 7 -15.73 -5.26 7.62
C SER A 7 -16.82 -5.21 6.54
N ARG A 8 -16.55 -5.87 5.41
CA ARG A 8 -17.53 -5.95 4.30
C ARG A 8 -18.84 -6.63 4.74
N SER A 9 -18.76 -7.67 5.55
CA SER A 9 -19.94 -8.39 6.04
C SER A 9 -20.77 -7.52 7.00
N GLU A 10 -20.11 -6.79 7.90
CA GLU A 10 -20.80 -5.84 8.79
C GLU A 10 -21.46 -4.71 8.02
N LEU A 11 -20.82 -4.17 6.98
CA LEU A 11 -21.43 -3.16 6.12
C LEU A 11 -22.72 -3.66 5.46
N LEU A 12 -22.73 -4.90 4.97
CA LEU A 12 -23.91 -5.49 4.35
C LEU A 12 -25.01 -5.76 5.38
N ALA A 13 -24.64 -6.25 6.57
CA ALA A 13 -25.57 -6.50 7.66
C ALA A 13 -26.24 -5.21 8.18
N ARG A 14 -25.50 -4.09 8.17
CA ARG A 14 -25.91 -2.78 8.70
C ARG A 14 -26.29 -1.79 7.61
N PHE A 15 -26.57 -2.26 6.39
CA PHE A 15 -26.77 -1.39 5.22
C PHE A 15 -27.95 -0.40 5.39
N HIS A 16 -28.94 -0.77 6.22
CA HIS A 16 -30.12 0.05 6.50
C HIS A 16 -29.99 0.88 7.79
N ASP A 17 -28.89 0.73 8.54
CA ASP A 17 -28.67 1.46 9.77
C ASP A 17 -28.25 2.91 9.44
N ALA A 18 -28.73 3.86 10.23
CA ALA A 18 -28.25 5.22 10.12
C ALA A 18 -26.79 5.31 10.60
N LEU A 19 -25.96 6.06 9.86
CA LEU A 19 -24.60 6.36 10.30
C LEU A 19 -24.63 7.38 11.44
N PRO A 20 -23.75 7.26 12.45
CA PRO A 20 -23.49 8.33 13.40
C PRO A 20 -23.12 9.62 12.66
N GLU A 21 -23.59 10.76 13.15
CA GLU A 21 -23.43 12.06 12.49
C GLU A 21 -21.97 12.39 12.17
N GLU A 22 -21.06 12.10 13.11
CA GLU A 22 -19.61 12.29 12.92
C GLU A 22 -19.05 11.48 11.73
N GLN A 23 -19.50 10.24 11.56
CA GLN A 23 -19.09 9.36 10.46
C GLN A 23 -19.66 9.85 9.13
N ASP A 24 -20.90 10.33 9.11
CA ASP A 24 -21.53 10.91 7.92
C ASP A 24 -20.81 12.18 7.44
N HIS A 25 -20.46 13.08 8.38
CA HIS A 25 -19.67 14.28 8.10
C HIS A 25 -18.28 13.94 7.55
N LEU A 26 -17.58 12.98 8.18
CA LEU A 26 -16.26 12.54 7.73
C LEU A 26 -16.31 11.92 6.32
N PHE A 27 -17.30 11.07 6.07
CA PHE A 27 -17.51 10.47 4.75
C PHE A 27 -17.80 11.54 3.68
N SER A 28 -18.70 12.47 3.96
CA SER A 28 -19.04 13.57 3.05
C SER A 28 -17.83 14.45 2.72
N LYS A 29 -16.96 14.71 3.71
CA LYS A 29 -15.69 15.40 3.52
C LYS A 29 -14.77 14.64 2.56
N PHE A 30 -14.59 13.33 2.76
CA PHE A 30 -13.77 12.49 1.88
C PHE A 30 -14.30 12.46 0.46
N VAL A 31 -15.62 12.33 0.27
CA VAL A 31 -16.26 12.39 -1.06
C VAL A 31 -15.97 13.72 -1.75
N THR A 32 -16.07 14.83 -1.01
CA THR A 32 -15.79 16.17 -1.55
C THR A 32 -14.32 16.30 -1.99
N GLN A 33 -13.38 15.82 -1.17
CA GLN A 33 -11.96 15.83 -1.51
C GLN A 33 -11.63 14.91 -2.69
N HIS A 34 -12.24 13.74 -2.75
CA HIS A 34 -12.05 12.80 -3.87
C HIS A 34 -12.57 13.39 -5.18
N LYS A 35 -13.73 14.05 -5.16
CA LYS A 35 -14.26 14.79 -6.31
C LYS A 35 -13.33 15.90 -6.78
N ALA A 36 -12.56 16.50 -5.88
CA ALA A 36 -11.53 17.49 -6.21
C ALA A 36 -10.21 16.88 -6.73
N GLY A 37 -10.12 15.55 -6.88
CA GLY A 37 -8.97 14.85 -7.44
C GLY A 37 -8.02 14.25 -6.41
N VAL A 38 -8.33 14.30 -5.11
CA VAL A 38 -7.51 13.62 -4.08
C VAL A 38 -7.71 12.10 -4.22
N PRO A 39 -6.65 11.30 -4.41
CA PRO A 39 -6.77 9.84 -4.48
C PRO A 39 -7.37 9.26 -3.19
N VAL A 40 -8.20 8.21 -3.31
CA VAL A 40 -8.84 7.55 -2.16
C VAL A 40 -7.80 7.08 -1.14
N GLN A 41 -6.67 6.57 -1.62
CA GLN A 41 -5.55 6.09 -0.81
C GLN A 41 -4.99 7.17 0.13
N HIS A 42 -4.91 8.41 -0.33
CA HIS A 42 -4.45 9.52 0.51
C HIS A 42 -5.51 9.94 1.54
N LEU A 43 -6.80 9.70 1.25
CA LEU A 43 -7.89 9.94 2.19
C LEU A 43 -7.92 8.84 3.27
N THR A 44 -7.67 7.59 2.88
CA THR A 44 -7.64 6.44 3.80
C THR A 44 -6.28 6.25 4.48
N GLY A 45 -5.23 6.91 4.00
CA GLY A 45 -3.85 6.83 4.50
C GLY A 45 -3.14 5.51 4.20
N VAL A 46 -3.75 4.62 3.42
CA VAL A 46 -3.28 3.24 3.20
C VAL A 46 -3.50 2.83 1.75
N GLU A 47 -2.52 2.14 1.19
CA GLU A 47 -2.64 1.34 -0.05
C GLU A 47 -2.10 -0.06 0.19
N PHE A 48 -2.67 -1.06 -0.50
CA PHE A 48 -2.16 -2.43 -0.44
C PHE A 48 -1.14 -2.67 -1.55
N PHE A 49 -0.02 -3.30 -1.19
CA PHE A 49 1.00 -3.73 -2.12
C PHE A 49 1.53 -5.10 -1.68
N TYR A 50 1.56 -6.07 -2.59
CA TYR A 50 1.98 -7.44 -2.33
C TYR A 50 1.20 -8.09 -1.17
N GLY A 51 -0.11 -7.80 -1.09
CA GLY A 51 -1.00 -8.28 -0.04
C GLY A 51 -0.80 -7.65 1.35
N ARG A 52 0.05 -6.63 1.48
CA ARG A 52 0.35 -5.95 2.74
C ARG A 52 -0.07 -4.47 2.69
N PRO A 53 -0.54 -3.90 3.81
CA PRO A 53 -0.87 -2.47 3.86
C PRO A 53 0.41 -1.64 3.99
N PHE A 54 0.50 -0.56 3.22
CA PHE A 54 1.54 0.46 3.29
C PHE A 54 0.91 1.81 3.60
N GLU A 55 1.54 2.57 4.50
CA GLU A 55 1.14 3.94 4.77
C GLU A 55 1.47 4.84 3.58
N VAL A 56 0.49 5.62 3.14
CA VAL A 56 0.63 6.55 2.02
C VAL A 56 0.04 7.90 2.36
N ASN A 57 0.66 8.94 1.84
CA ASN A 57 0.24 10.32 2.04
C ASN A 57 0.61 11.16 0.80
N LYS A 58 0.24 12.44 0.81
CA LYS A 58 0.48 13.37 -0.32
C LYS A 58 1.95 13.57 -0.73
N HIS A 59 2.90 13.12 0.08
CA HIS A 59 4.34 13.27 -0.14
C HIS A 59 4.98 12.05 -0.81
N VAL A 60 4.25 10.93 -0.96
CA VAL A 60 4.77 9.71 -1.58
C VAL A 60 3.94 9.30 -2.80
N LEU A 61 4.56 8.61 -3.74
CA LEU A 61 3.84 7.97 -4.82
C LEU A 61 3.03 6.77 -4.27
N ILE A 62 1.74 6.72 -4.60
CA ILE A 62 0.88 5.58 -4.26
C ILE A 62 1.42 4.34 -5.01
N PRO A 63 1.75 3.23 -4.31
CA PRO A 63 2.13 1.98 -4.95
C PRO A 63 1.11 1.57 -6.00
N ARG A 64 1.60 1.11 -7.17
CA ARG A 64 0.73 0.66 -8.25
C ARG A 64 0.75 -0.87 -8.33
N PRO A 65 -0.37 -1.52 -8.70
CA PRO A 65 -0.39 -2.97 -8.89
C PRO A 65 0.68 -3.46 -9.87
N GLU A 66 0.95 -2.71 -10.93
CA GLU A 66 1.98 -3.04 -11.93
C GLU A 66 3.40 -3.01 -11.33
N THR A 67 3.62 -2.25 -10.25
CA THR A 67 4.91 -2.22 -9.54
C THR A 67 5.19 -3.54 -8.82
N GLU A 68 4.18 -4.37 -8.55
CA GLU A 68 4.38 -5.71 -8.00
C GLU A 68 5.14 -6.62 -8.98
N GLU A 69 4.98 -6.40 -10.29
CA GLU A 69 5.71 -7.16 -11.32
C GLU A 69 7.21 -6.89 -11.27
N VAL A 70 7.62 -5.69 -10.84
CA VAL A 70 9.03 -5.33 -10.67
C VAL A 70 9.66 -6.17 -9.55
N VAL A 71 8.96 -6.33 -8.44
CA VAL A 71 9.41 -7.18 -7.32
C VAL A 71 9.52 -8.63 -7.79
N LEU A 72 8.51 -9.13 -8.49
CA LEU A 72 8.51 -10.50 -9.01
C LEU A 72 9.69 -10.74 -9.96
N ALA A 73 9.91 -9.83 -10.92
CA ALA A 73 11.02 -9.91 -11.86
C ALA A 73 12.37 -9.86 -11.15
N ALA A 74 12.53 -8.99 -10.14
CA ALA A 74 13.74 -8.92 -9.34
C ALA A 74 14.00 -10.23 -8.58
N LEU A 75 12.98 -10.83 -7.96
CA LEU A 75 13.12 -12.11 -7.25
C LEU A 75 13.51 -13.26 -8.18
N HIS A 76 12.92 -13.32 -9.38
CA HIS A 76 13.30 -14.30 -10.41
C HIS A 76 14.76 -14.13 -10.85
N LEU A 77 15.16 -12.91 -11.23
CA LEU A 77 16.56 -12.61 -11.58
C LEU A 77 17.52 -12.99 -10.47
N VAL A 78 17.16 -12.71 -9.22
CA VAL A 78 17.99 -13.06 -8.07
C VAL A 78 18.07 -14.57 -7.88
N GLY A 79 17.01 -15.33 -8.18
CA GLY A 79 17.01 -16.79 -8.17
C GLY A 79 17.87 -17.42 -9.27
N ASP A 80 17.91 -16.80 -10.45
CA ASP A 80 18.66 -17.30 -11.60
C ASP A 80 20.17 -17.00 -11.50
N VAL A 81 20.52 -15.85 -10.90
CA VAL A 81 21.89 -15.34 -10.88
C VAL A 81 22.64 -15.71 -9.60
N PHE A 82 21.96 -15.80 -8.46
CA PHE A 82 22.61 -15.99 -7.16
C PHE A 82 22.20 -17.32 -6.50
N PRO A 83 23.13 -17.98 -5.77
CA PRO A 83 22.81 -19.11 -4.93
C PRO A 83 21.69 -18.81 -3.90
N PRO A 84 20.85 -19.81 -3.55
CA PRO A 84 19.66 -19.60 -2.70
C PRO A 84 19.90 -18.91 -1.36
N ASP A 85 21.03 -19.19 -0.70
CA ASP A 85 21.34 -18.69 0.65
C ASP A 85 22.43 -17.61 0.67
N GLN A 86 22.81 -17.06 -0.48
CA GLN A 86 23.76 -15.96 -0.52
C GLN A 86 23.11 -14.70 0.07
N PRO A 87 23.71 -14.04 1.09
CA PRO A 87 23.24 -12.75 1.54
C PRO A 87 23.50 -11.70 0.46
N LEU A 88 22.47 -10.95 0.10
CA LEU A 88 22.53 -9.96 -0.96
C LEU A 88 22.35 -8.55 -0.43
N LYS A 89 22.91 -7.59 -1.16
CA LYS A 89 22.70 -6.17 -0.94
C LYS A 89 22.05 -5.57 -2.18
N ALA A 90 21.00 -4.78 -1.97
CA ALA A 90 20.32 -4.05 -3.03
C ALA A 90 20.21 -2.57 -2.68
N VAL A 91 20.01 -1.74 -3.70
CA VAL A 91 19.69 -0.32 -3.55
C VAL A 91 18.32 -0.05 -4.15
N ASP A 92 17.46 0.63 -3.40
CA ASP A 92 16.17 1.16 -3.88
C ASP A 92 16.27 2.68 -4.02
N VAL A 93 16.13 3.18 -5.25
CA VAL A 93 16.31 4.61 -5.58
C VAL A 93 14.95 5.22 -5.87
N GLY A 94 14.57 6.25 -5.11
CA GLY A 94 13.22 6.82 -5.14
C GLY A 94 12.23 5.96 -4.37
N THR A 95 12.61 5.54 -3.16
CA THR A 95 11.89 4.52 -2.40
C THR A 95 10.46 4.94 -2.04
N GLY A 96 10.19 6.24 -1.90
CA GLY A 96 8.86 6.77 -1.59
C GLY A 96 8.23 6.09 -0.37
N SER A 97 7.16 5.34 -0.61
CA SER A 97 6.46 4.55 0.44
C SER A 97 7.24 3.33 0.95
N GLY A 98 8.37 3.00 0.34
CA GLY A 98 9.19 1.82 0.67
C GLY A 98 8.60 0.51 0.16
N ALA A 99 7.55 0.55 -0.66
CA ALA A 99 6.80 -0.63 -1.09
C ALA A 99 7.69 -1.71 -1.72
N ILE A 100 8.62 -1.32 -2.61
CA ILE A 100 9.56 -2.24 -3.26
C ILE A 100 10.59 -2.76 -2.26
N ALA A 101 11.32 -1.86 -1.59
CA ALA A 101 12.38 -2.23 -0.66
C ALA A 101 11.89 -3.18 0.45
N ILE A 102 10.80 -2.81 1.12
CA ILE A 102 10.24 -3.61 2.22
C ILE A 102 9.79 -4.97 1.70
N THR A 103 9.10 -5.01 0.55
CA THR A 103 8.63 -6.28 -0.02
C THR A 103 9.79 -7.19 -0.38
N LEU A 104 10.82 -6.70 -1.07
CA LEU A 104 11.99 -7.51 -1.42
C LEU A 104 12.71 -8.08 -0.19
N ALA A 105 12.86 -7.28 0.87
CA ALA A 105 13.48 -7.72 2.12
C ALA A 105 12.65 -8.77 2.88
N LEU A 106 11.33 -8.78 2.70
CA LEU A 106 10.43 -9.78 3.29
C LEU A 106 10.42 -11.10 2.49
N GLU A 107 10.57 -11.03 1.16
CA GLU A 107 10.52 -12.22 0.30
C GLU A 107 11.86 -12.98 0.24
N LYS A 108 13.01 -12.30 0.45
CA LYS A 108 14.34 -12.95 0.42
C LYS A 108 15.31 -12.26 1.38
N LYS A 109 16.39 -12.96 1.77
CA LYS A 109 17.47 -12.43 2.64
C LYS A 109 18.32 -11.36 1.92
N ILE A 110 17.72 -10.20 1.66
CA ILE A 110 18.34 -9.07 0.98
C ILE A 110 18.38 -7.90 1.96
N THR A 111 19.57 -7.37 2.23
CA THR A 111 19.73 -6.09 2.93
C THR A 111 19.57 -4.96 1.93
N ILE A 112 18.64 -4.05 2.17
CA ILE A 112 18.35 -2.95 1.26
C ILE A 112 18.83 -1.62 1.83
N CYS A 113 19.64 -0.92 1.05
CA CYS A 113 19.90 0.51 1.24
C CYS A 113 18.89 1.29 0.39
N HIS A 114 18.36 2.40 0.89
CA HIS A 114 17.35 3.16 0.17
C HIS A 114 17.66 4.65 0.17
N SER A 115 17.20 5.35 -0.86
CA SER A 115 17.18 6.81 -0.94
C SER A 115 15.85 7.27 -1.52
N ASP A 116 15.40 8.45 -1.11
CA ASP A 116 14.25 9.14 -1.70
C ASP A 116 14.72 10.23 -2.67
#